data_AF-A0A0F8XDA5-F1
#
_entry.id   AF-A0A0F8XDA5-F1
#
_cell.length_a   1.000
_cell.length_b   1.000
_cell.length_c   1.000
_cell.angle_alpha   90.00
_cell.angle_beta   90.00
_cell.angle_gamma   90.00
#
_symmetry.space_group_name_H-M   'P 1'
#
loop_
_entity.id
_entity.type
_entity.pdbx_description
1 polymer ?
#
loop_
_entity_poly.entity_id
_entity_poly.type
_entity_poly.pdbx_seq_one_letter_code
_entity_poly.pdbx_strand_id
1 'polypeptide(L)'
;CLTLFGLAACDEIAVADDPAALADLRGQKSCVAAVGQQTGASGVAINTSRPIVELYRYVVTVPGAASWSCITDQNGKAIEIAEQRSG
;
A
#
# COMPACT_ATOMS: atom_id res chain seq x y z
N CYS A 1 -26.08 12.95 -4.41
CA CYS A 1 -24.63 12.73 -4.65
C CYS A 1 -24.19 11.44 -3.96
N LEU A 2 -24.42 10.28 -4.57
CA LEU A 2 -24.25 8.96 -3.96
C LEU A 2 -23.33 8.07 -4.82
N THR A 3 -22.23 8.64 -5.33
CA THR A 3 -21.45 8.02 -6.42
C THR A 3 -19.92 8.16 -6.29
N LEU A 4 -19.37 8.32 -5.08
CA LEU A 4 -17.91 8.43 -4.90
C LEU A 4 -17.31 7.56 -3.77
N PHE A 5 -18.12 7.00 -2.88
CA PHE A 5 -17.62 6.04 -1.87
C PHE A 5 -17.40 4.61 -2.44
N GLY A 6 -17.68 4.40 -3.73
CA GLY A 6 -17.72 3.07 -4.33
C GLY A 6 -16.36 2.51 -4.73
N LEU A 7 -15.41 3.31 -5.22
CA LEU A 7 -14.26 2.73 -5.93
C LEU A 7 -13.36 1.87 -5.03
N ALA A 8 -12.98 2.38 -3.85
CA ALA A 8 -12.10 1.62 -2.95
C ALA A 8 -12.77 0.37 -2.35
N ALA A 9 -14.08 0.39 -2.13
CA ALA A 9 -14.84 -0.74 -1.62
C ALA A 9 -15.18 -1.76 -2.72
N CYS A 10 -15.41 -1.31 -3.95
CA CYS A 10 -15.66 -2.19 -5.09
C CYS A 10 -14.45 -3.08 -5.39
N ASP A 11 -13.23 -2.57 -5.27
CA ASP A 11 -12.04 -3.39 -5.44
C ASP A 11 -11.96 -4.51 -4.38
N GLU A 12 -12.33 -4.21 -3.13
CA GLU A 12 -12.35 -5.22 -2.06
C GLU A 12 -13.43 -6.27 -2.28
N ILE A 13 -14.61 -5.86 -2.78
CA ILE A 13 -15.70 -6.79 -3.14
C ILE A 13 -15.26 -7.74 -4.26
N ALA A 14 -14.48 -7.26 -5.23
CA ALA A 14 -14.00 -8.05 -6.36
C ALA A 14 -13.06 -9.20 -5.97
N VAL A 15 -12.46 -9.13 -4.77
CA VAL A 15 -11.54 -10.15 -4.23
C VAL A 15 -12.01 -10.69 -2.88
N ALA A 16 -13.27 -10.47 -2.51
CA ALA A 16 -13.76 -10.75 -1.16
C ALA A 16 -13.79 -12.26 -0.81
N ASP A 17 -13.81 -13.12 -1.83
CA ASP A 17 -13.78 -14.58 -1.70
C ASP A 17 -12.35 -15.15 -1.61
N ASP A 18 -11.33 -14.33 -1.85
CA ASP A 18 -9.92 -14.66 -1.64
C ASP A 18 -9.34 -13.82 -0.49
N PRO A 19 -9.24 -14.38 0.73
CA PRO A 19 -8.72 -13.66 1.90
C PRO A 19 -7.28 -13.15 1.72
N ALA A 20 -6.45 -13.84 0.94
CA ALA A 20 -5.07 -13.44 0.71
C ALA A 20 -5.01 -12.25 -0.26
N ALA A 21 -5.78 -12.29 -1.35
CA ALA A 21 -5.89 -11.17 -2.28
C ALA A 21 -6.52 -9.94 -1.61
N LEU A 22 -7.49 -10.13 -0.72
CA LEU A 22 -8.09 -9.05 0.06
C LEU A 22 -7.09 -8.41 1.03
N ALA A 23 -6.32 -9.22 1.75
CA ALA A 23 -5.26 -8.72 2.63
C ALA A 23 -4.19 -7.96 1.85
N ASP A 24 -3.82 -8.46 0.66
CA ASP A 24 -2.83 -7.80 -0.19
C ASP A 24 -3.32 -6.44 -0.71
N LEU A 25 -4.54 -6.37 -1.22
CA LEU A 25 -5.16 -5.12 -1.68
C LEU A 25 -5.23 -4.08 -0.55
N ARG A 26 -5.62 -4.50 0.66
CA ARG A 26 -5.64 -3.63 1.84
C ARG A 26 -4.24 -3.19 2.23
N GLY A 27 -3.27 -4.10 2.17
CA GLY A 27 -1.87 -3.82 2.47
C GLY A 27 -1.30 -2.75 1.56
N GLN A 28 -1.52 -2.89 0.25
CA GLN A 28 -1.13 -1.88 -0.73
C GLN A 28 -1.76 -0.52 -0.43
N LYS A 29 -3.08 -0.47 -0.21
CA LYS A 29 -3.81 0.77 0.10
C LYS A 29 -3.33 1.44 1.39
N SER A 30 -3.15 0.66 2.45
CA SER A 30 -2.72 1.19 3.75
C SER A 30 -1.28 1.68 3.74
N CYS A 31 -0.38 1.00 3.02
CA CYS A 31 1.01 1.43 2.86
C CYS A 31 1.15 2.73 2.05
N VAL A 32 0.40 2.87 0.95
CA VAL A 32 0.35 4.11 0.18
C VAL A 32 -0.17 5.26 1.06
N ALA A 33 -1.23 5.01 1.82
CA ALA A 33 -1.79 6.02 2.73
C ALA A 33 -0.79 6.41 3.84
N ALA A 34 -0.14 5.45 4.49
CA ALA A 34 0.82 5.71 5.57
C ALA A 34 2.02 6.52 5.10
N VAL A 35 2.62 6.15 3.96
CA VAL A 35 3.76 6.89 3.39
C VAL A 35 3.32 8.27 2.88
N GLY A 36 2.13 8.37 2.26
CA GLY A 36 1.57 9.66 1.86
C GLY A 36 1.36 10.61 3.04
N GLN A 37 0.85 10.10 4.17
CA GLN A 37 0.70 10.88 5.40
C GLN A 37 2.05 11.30 5.98
N GLN A 38 3.04 10.41 5.98
CA GLN A 38 4.37 10.69 6.52
C GLN A 38 5.16 11.72 5.70
N THR A 39 4.98 11.71 4.37
CA THR A 39 5.78 12.55 3.45
C THR A 39 5.06 13.81 2.98
N GLY A 40 3.72 13.84 3.05
CA GLY A 40 2.91 14.89 2.45
C GLY A 40 2.90 14.89 0.91
N ALA A 41 3.50 13.88 0.27
CA ALA A 41 3.64 13.83 -1.18
C ALA A 41 2.35 13.36 -1.86
N SER A 42 2.09 13.90 -3.06
CA SER A 42 1.09 13.37 -3.98
C SER A 42 1.72 12.34 -4.92
N GLY A 43 0.90 11.46 -5.49
CA GLY A 43 1.37 10.44 -6.45
C GLY A 43 2.18 9.30 -5.82
N VAL A 44 2.06 9.10 -4.51
CA VAL A 44 2.63 7.93 -3.80
C VAL A 44 1.97 6.65 -4.32
N ALA A 45 2.77 5.64 -4.65
CA ALA A 45 2.29 4.41 -5.26
C ALA A 45 3.12 3.19 -4.87
N ILE A 46 2.54 1.99 -4.98
CA ILE A 46 3.28 0.74 -4.83
C ILE A 46 4.29 0.59 -5.97
N ASN A 47 5.51 0.21 -5.62
CA ASN A 47 6.55 -0.12 -6.59
C ASN A 47 6.36 -1.58 -7.04
N THR A 48 5.92 -1.75 -8.29
CA THR A 48 5.70 -3.07 -8.91
C THR A 48 6.93 -3.59 -9.67
N SER A 49 7.95 -2.75 -9.84
CA SER A 49 9.18 -3.12 -10.56
C SER A 49 10.18 -3.88 -9.69
N ARG A 50 10.08 -3.77 -8.36
CA ARG A 50 10.94 -4.47 -7.41
C ARG A 50 10.23 -5.70 -6.87
N PRO A 51 10.73 -6.92 -7.15
CA PRO A 51 10.12 -8.12 -6.59
C PRO A 51 10.28 -8.15 -5.07
N ILE A 52 9.19 -8.46 -4.37
CA ILE A 52 9.17 -8.70 -2.94
C ILE A 52 8.70 -10.14 -2.72
N VAL A 53 9.44 -10.91 -1.93
CA VAL A 53 9.15 -12.33 -1.68
C VAL A 53 8.47 -12.55 -0.34
N GLU A 54 8.58 -11.60 0.57
CA GLU A 54 8.01 -11.62 1.91
C GLU A 54 6.56 -11.15 1.88
N LEU A 55 5.69 -11.96 2.49
CA LEU A 55 4.29 -11.57 2.71
C LEU A 55 4.23 -10.30 3.56
N TYR A 56 3.19 -9.50 3.32
CA TYR A 56 2.89 -8.29 4.09
C TYR A 56 3.96 -7.20 4.00
N ARG A 57 4.85 -7.28 3.01
CA ARG A 57 5.89 -6.28 2.77
C ARG A 57 5.70 -5.61 1.42
N TYR A 58 5.77 -4.29 1.43
CA TYR A 58 5.59 -3.46 0.24
C TYR A 58 6.73 -2.47 0.11
N VAL A 59 7.09 -2.15 -1.14
CA VAL A 59 7.91 -0.99 -1.45
C VAL A 59 7.00 0.08 -2.02
N VAL A 60 7.10 1.28 -1.47
CA VAL A 60 6.31 2.44 -1.88
C VAL A 60 7.24 3.45 -2.53
N THR A 61 6.90 3.91 -3.72
CA THR A 61 7.60 4.97 -4.45
C THR A 61 6.95 6.32 -4.17
N VAL A 62 7.79 7.31 -3.89
CA VAL A 62 7.42 8.71 -3.71
C VAL A 62 8.08 9.52 -4.82
N PRO A 63 7.33 10.28 -5.64
CA PRO A 63 7.92 11.06 -6.73
C PRO A 63 8.98 12.04 -6.23
N GLY A 64 10.19 11.97 -6.80
CA GLY A 64 11.30 12.87 -6.47
C GLY A 64 11.94 12.66 -5.08
N ALA A 65 11.62 11.56 -4.39
CA ALA A 65 12.15 11.25 -3.07
C ALA A 65 12.60 9.79 -2.94
N ALA A 66 13.13 9.43 -1.77
CA ALA A 66 13.49 8.05 -1.46
C ALA A 66 12.26 7.12 -1.48
N SER A 67 12.50 5.85 -1.80
CA SER A 67 11.48 4.81 -1.65
C SER A 67 11.31 4.44 -0.18
N TRP A 68 10.18 3.83 0.16
CA TRP A 68 9.86 3.41 1.51
C TRP A 68 9.56 1.92 1.56
N SER A 69 10.01 1.23 2.60
CA SER A 69 9.45 -0.07 2.97
C SER A 69 8.23 0.16 3.85
N CYS A 70 7.23 -0.68 3.67
CA CYS A 70 6.06 -0.76 4.53
C CYS A 70 5.78 -2.22 4.89
N ILE A 71 5.45 -2.46 6.16
CA ILE A 71 5.05 -3.77 6.67
C ILE A 71 3.60 -3.66 7.17
N THR A 72 2.79 -4.67 6.88
CA THR A 72 1.40 -4.75 7.32
C THR A 72 1.20 -5.90 8.30
N ASP A 73 0.10 -5.86 9.04
CA ASP A 73 -0.43 -7.05 9.67
C ASP A 73 -1.09 -7.98 8.64
N GLN A 74 -1.55 -9.15 9.10
CA GLN A 74 -2.21 -10.16 8.27
C GLN A 74 -3.54 -9.71 7.65
N ASN A 75 -4.12 -8.60 8.12
CA ASN A 75 -5.35 -8.02 7.60
C ASN A 75 -5.08 -6.90 6.57
N GLY A 76 -3.80 -6.61 6.28
CA GLY A 76 -3.39 -5.57 5.37
C GLY A 76 -3.35 -4.17 6.00
N LYS A 77 -3.30 -4.05 7.33
CA LYS A 77 -3.10 -2.75 7.99
C LYS A 77 -1.61 -2.46 8.15
N ALA A 78 -1.13 -1.34 7.62
CA ALA A 78 0.23 -0.86 7.84
C ALA A 78 0.55 -0.69 9.34
N ILE A 79 1.66 -1.28 9.77
CA ILE A 79 2.16 -1.24 11.17
C ILE A 79 3.55 -0.62 11.27
N GLU A 80 4.32 -0.61 10.18
CA GLU A 80 5.65 -0.03 10.14
C GLU A 80 5.93 0.57 8.76
N ILE A 81 6.57 1.74 8.73
CA ILE A 81 7.15 2.33 7.53
C ILE A 81 8.58 2.78 7.83
N ALA A 82 9.47 2.60 6.86
CA ALA A 82 10.85 3.06 6.96
C ALA A 82 11.33 3.59 5.61
N GLU A 83 11.98 4.75 5.63
CA GLU A 83 12.62 5.33 4.46
C GLU A 83 13.81 4.43 4.05
N GLN A 84 13.83 4.01 2.79
CA GLN A 84 14.96 3.28 2.23
C GLN A 84 15.97 4.29 1.73
N ARG A 85 16.99 4.55 2.55
CA ARG A 85 18.17 5.27 2.09
C ARG A 85 19.00 4.30 1.26
N SER A 86 19.00 4.49 -0.06
CA SER A 86 20.07 3.97 -0.90
C SER A 86 21.38 4.56 -0.38
N GLY A 87 22.32 3.69 0.01
CA GLY A 87 23.69 4.09 0.36
C GLY A 87 24.43 4.69 -0.83
#